data_AF-A0A822Z7C4-F1
#
_entry.id   AF-A0A822Z7C4-F1
#
_cell.length_a   1.000
_cell.length_b   1.000
_cell.length_c   1.000
_cell.angle_alpha   90.00
_cell.angle_beta   90.00
_cell.angle_gamma   90.00
#
_symmetry.space_group_name_H-M   'P 1'
#
loop_
_entity.id
_entity.type
_entity.pdbx_description
1 polymer ?
#
loop_
_entity_poly.entity_id
_entity_poly.type
_entity_poly.pdbx_seq_one_letter_code
_entity_poly.pdbx_strand_id
1 'polypeptide(L)'
;MGFSSVYLYQHSGCLGSTLAVMKKSSKFLPVIGWSMWFSEYVFLERSWAKDENTLKAGLKRLKDFPRPFWLALFVEGTRFTQAKLLAAQEYAASMGLPVPRNVLIPRTKGFAAAVSNMRSFVPAIYDVTVAIPKNQPPPTMLRILKGQSSVVHVHIKRHLMKELPETDDDVAKWCRDVFVAKDALLDKHLADGTFSDQEFQDTGRPIKSLLVVISWSCLLLFGAFKFFKWTSLLSSWKGVAFSAAGLAIVTLLMHIFILFSQSERSTPTKVAPSRPKSGVELSVTGRDKQH
;
A
#
# COMPACT_ATOMS: atom_id res chain seq x y z
N MET A 1 -3.22 0.89 1.67
CA MET A 1 -2.46 1.72 2.63
C MET A 1 -2.45 0.97 3.94
N GLY A 2 -1.27 0.53 4.40
CA GLY A 2 -1.15 -0.23 5.66
C GLY A 2 -1.30 0.70 6.86
N PHE A 3 -2.02 0.28 7.88
CA PHE A 3 -2.21 1.07 9.12
C PHE A 3 -0.89 1.36 9.85
N SER A 4 0.14 0.54 9.63
CA SER A 4 1.51 0.77 10.09
C SER A 4 2.12 2.06 9.54
N SER A 5 1.76 2.45 8.32
CA SER A 5 2.25 3.68 7.71
C SER A 5 1.64 4.91 8.40
N VAL A 6 0.32 4.90 8.65
CA VAL A 6 -0.41 5.99 9.34
C VAL A 6 0.20 6.27 10.72
N TYR A 7 0.58 5.21 11.42
CA TYR A 7 1.23 5.29 12.72
C TYR A 7 2.55 6.08 12.68
N LEU A 8 3.42 5.77 11.71
CA LEU A 8 4.69 6.48 11.54
C LEU A 8 4.53 7.95 11.16
N TYR A 9 3.53 8.24 10.35
CA TYR A 9 3.23 9.60 9.92
C TYR A 9 2.71 10.46 11.07
N GLN A 10 2.00 9.87 12.03
CA GLN A 10 1.52 10.55 13.22
C GLN A 10 2.68 10.96 14.16
N HIS A 11 3.65 10.08 14.37
CA HIS A 11 4.83 10.37 15.23
C HIS A 11 5.84 11.33 14.57
N SER A 12 5.86 11.39 13.24
CA SER A 12 6.69 12.35 12.48
C SER A 12 5.99 13.68 12.19
N GLY A 13 4.79 13.91 12.72
CA GLY A 13 4.03 15.15 12.50
C GLY A 13 3.53 15.34 11.05
N CYS A 14 3.58 14.29 10.22
CA CYS A 14 3.29 14.33 8.78
C CYS A 14 1.96 13.67 8.39
N LEU A 15 1.06 13.44 9.36
CA LEU A 15 -0.20 12.74 9.12
C LEU A 15 -1.05 13.38 8.02
N GLY A 16 -1.08 14.72 7.96
CA GLY A 16 -1.79 15.50 6.93
C GLY A 16 -1.03 15.67 5.61
N SER A 17 0.16 15.09 5.47
CA SER A 17 1.00 15.17 4.26
C SER A 17 1.53 13.80 3.88
N THR A 18 0.69 12.79 4.11
CA THR A 18 0.93 11.43 3.65
C THR A 18 0.34 11.24 2.27
N LEU A 19 1.19 10.87 1.32
CA LEU A 19 0.86 10.56 -0.06
C LEU A 19 1.04 9.06 -0.30
N ALA A 20 0.30 8.52 -1.27
CA ALA A 20 0.54 7.15 -1.72
C ALA A 20 0.37 7.05 -3.23
N VAL A 21 1.07 6.07 -3.81
CA VAL A 21 0.79 5.62 -5.18
C VAL A 21 -0.38 4.64 -5.13
N MET A 22 -1.47 4.96 -5.83
CA MET A 22 -2.73 4.22 -5.76
C MET A 22 -3.22 3.77 -7.14
N LYS A 23 -4.13 2.80 -7.13
CA LYS A 23 -4.79 2.34 -8.36
C LYS A 23 -5.72 3.43 -8.87
N LYS A 24 -5.71 3.71 -10.17
CA LYS A 24 -6.55 4.73 -10.81
C LYS A 24 -8.04 4.53 -10.54
N SER A 25 -8.52 3.28 -10.46
CA SER A 25 -9.93 3.01 -10.13
C SER A 25 -10.32 3.48 -8.72
N SER A 26 -9.37 3.57 -7.78
CA SER A 26 -9.64 4.05 -6.42
C SER A 26 -9.99 5.54 -6.37
N LYS A 27 -9.63 6.31 -7.41
CA LYS A 27 -10.02 7.73 -7.56
C LYS A 27 -11.53 7.93 -7.63
N PHE A 28 -12.26 6.94 -8.14
CA PHE A 28 -13.71 7.02 -8.33
C PHE A 28 -14.50 6.64 -7.07
N LEU A 29 -13.83 6.26 -5.98
CA LEU A 29 -14.51 6.06 -4.71
C LEU A 29 -15.02 7.40 -4.18
N PRO A 30 -16.32 7.53 -3.90
CA PRO A 30 -16.88 8.75 -3.35
C PRO A 30 -16.24 9.04 -1.99
N VAL A 31 -16.07 10.34 -1.68
CA VAL A 31 -15.40 10.86 -0.49
C VAL A 31 -13.90 10.51 -0.44
N ILE A 32 -13.56 9.23 -0.30
CA ILE A 32 -12.17 8.79 -0.09
C ILE A 32 -11.31 8.99 -1.34
N GLY A 33 -11.76 8.49 -2.50
CA GLY A 33 -11.02 8.63 -3.76
C GLY A 33 -10.86 10.09 -4.18
N TRP A 34 -11.89 10.89 -3.94
CA TRP A 34 -11.85 12.34 -4.19
C TRP A 34 -10.91 13.06 -3.23
N SER A 35 -10.96 12.74 -1.93
CA SER A 35 -10.04 13.32 -0.95
C SER A 35 -8.57 13.05 -1.29
N MET A 36 -8.26 11.82 -1.73
CA MET A 36 -6.93 11.42 -2.18
C MET A 36 -6.52 12.17 -3.46
N TRP A 37 -7.47 12.39 -4.37
CA TRP A 37 -7.24 13.19 -5.57
C TRP A 37 -6.92 14.65 -5.25
N PHE A 38 -7.69 15.27 -4.35
CA PHE A 38 -7.40 16.64 -3.88
C PHE A 38 -6.12 16.74 -3.06
N SER A 39 -5.62 15.61 -2.54
CA SER A 39 -4.38 15.53 -1.75
C SER A 39 -3.14 15.17 -2.59
N GLU A 40 -3.18 15.33 -3.92
CA GLU A 40 -2.04 15.06 -4.83
C GLU A 40 -1.52 13.60 -4.82
N TYR A 41 -2.39 12.62 -4.55
CA TYR A 41 -2.00 11.20 -4.69
C TYR A 41 -1.70 10.85 -6.16
N VAL A 42 -0.74 9.95 -6.37
CA VAL A 42 -0.36 9.50 -7.72
C VAL A 42 -1.19 8.26 -8.08
N PHE A 43 -2.01 8.38 -9.13
CA PHE A 43 -2.91 7.32 -9.58
C PHE A 43 -2.38 6.59 -10.83
N LEU A 44 -2.26 5.27 -10.77
CA LEU A 44 -1.69 4.43 -11.83
C LEU A 44 -2.67 3.34 -12.32
N GLU A 45 -2.62 2.99 -13.61
CA GLU A 45 -3.39 1.94 -14.28
C GLU A 45 -2.84 0.51 -14.07
N ARG A 46 -1.71 0.37 -13.39
CA ARG A 46 -0.95 -0.90 -13.24
C ARG A 46 -0.34 -1.41 -14.55
N SER A 47 -0.09 -0.52 -15.50
CA SER A 47 0.59 -0.82 -16.75
C SER A 47 1.72 0.17 -16.99
N TRP A 48 2.96 -0.31 -16.96
CA TRP A 48 4.15 0.53 -17.10
C TRP A 48 4.09 1.44 -18.33
N ALA A 49 3.68 0.89 -19.48
CA ALA A 49 3.61 1.61 -20.75
C ALA A 49 2.71 2.86 -20.71
N LYS A 50 1.69 2.87 -19.85
CA LYS A 50 0.79 4.02 -19.68
C LYS A 50 1.19 4.90 -18.50
N ASP A 51 1.75 4.27 -17.47
CA ASP A 51 1.93 4.87 -16.16
C ASP A 51 3.28 5.56 -16.00
N GLU A 52 4.29 5.25 -16.81
CA GLU A 52 5.65 5.76 -16.65
C GLU A 52 5.69 7.29 -16.61
N ASN A 53 5.08 7.96 -17.60
CA ASN A 53 5.06 9.42 -17.67
C ASN A 53 4.24 10.02 -16.53
N THR A 54 3.11 9.41 -16.19
CA THR A 54 2.24 9.86 -15.08
C THR A 54 2.95 9.76 -13.74
N LEU A 55 3.68 8.67 -13.51
CA LEU A 55 4.48 8.45 -12.31
C LEU A 55 5.62 9.47 -12.24
N LYS A 56 6.43 9.60 -13.30
CA LYS A 56 7.54 10.57 -13.35
C LYS A 56 7.05 12.00 -13.11
N ALA A 57 5.96 12.42 -13.77
CA ALA A 57 5.38 13.74 -13.58
C ALA A 57 4.85 13.94 -12.15
N GLY A 58 4.12 12.96 -11.61
CA GLY A 58 3.61 13.00 -10.24
C GLY A 58 4.72 13.12 -9.20
N LEU A 59 5.79 12.34 -9.34
CA LEU A 59 6.95 12.39 -8.45
C LEU A 59 7.69 13.73 -8.52
N LYS A 60 7.87 14.30 -9.72
CA LYS A 60 8.52 15.60 -9.90
C LYS A 60 7.71 16.74 -9.26
N ARG A 61 6.37 16.69 -9.31
CA ARG A 61 5.51 17.68 -8.63
C ARG A 61 5.72 17.70 -7.11
N LEU A 62 6.17 16.59 -6.50
CA LEU A 62 6.42 16.53 -5.07
C LEU A 62 7.63 17.36 -4.63
N LYS A 63 8.48 17.79 -5.57
CA LYS A 63 9.61 18.67 -5.26
C LYS A 63 9.15 20.01 -4.66
N ASP A 64 8.05 20.54 -5.17
CA ASP A 64 7.50 21.84 -4.77
C ASP A 64 6.35 21.69 -3.76
N PHE A 65 6.24 20.51 -3.12
CA PHE A 65 5.16 20.26 -2.15
C PHE A 65 5.36 21.15 -0.91
N PRO A 66 4.33 21.91 -0.47
CA PRO A 66 4.50 23.04 0.47
C PRO A 66 4.83 22.63 1.92
N ARG A 67 4.86 21.32 2.21
CA ARG A 67 5.04 20.77 3.56
C ARG A 67 5.93 19.52 3.52
N PRO A 68 6.57 19.12 4.63
CA PRO A 68 7.20 17.80 4.71
C PRO A 68 6.17 16.71 4.40
N PHE A 69 6.54 15.75 3.55
CA PHE A 69 5.64 14.69 3.12
C PHE A 69 6.26 13.30 3.29
N TRP A 70 5.40 12.29 3.35
CA TRP A 70 5.79 10.90 3.23
C TRP A 70 5.08 10.28 2.03
N LEU A 71 5.83 9.59 1.17
CA LEU A 71 5.28 8.85 0.05
C LEU A 71 5.30 7.34 0.36
N ALA A 72 4.12 6.75 0.53
CA ALA A 72 3.97 5.31 0.67
C ALA A 72 4.04 4.62 -0.71
N LEU A 73 5.00 3.72 -0.88
CA LEU A 73 5.15 2.89 -2.06
C LEU A 73 5.14 1.40 -1.69
N PHE A 74 4.16 0.66 -2.23
CA PHE A 74 4.07 -0.79 -2.07
C PHE A 74 4.65 -1.47 -3.31
N VAL A 75 5.91 -1.85 -3.23
CA VAL A 75 6.64 -2.38 -4.39
C VAL A 75 6.17 -3.78 -4.80
N GLU A 76 5.46 -4.53 -3.95
CA GLU A 76 4.82 -5.79 -4.39
C GLU A 76 3.72 -5.52 -5.43
N GLY A 77 3.13 -4.32 -5.41
CA GLY A 77 2.06 -3.90 -6.32
C GLY A 77 0.71 -4.58 -6.07
N THR A 78 0.61 -5.41 -5.03
CA THR A 78 -0.63 -6.11 -4.63
C THR A 78 -0.61 -6.43 -3.15
N ARG A 79 -1.80 -6.61 -2.58
CA ARG A 79 -1.96 -7.21 -1.25
C ARG A 79 -1.47 -8.67 -1.26
N PHE A 80 -0.80 -9.04 -0.17
CA PHE A 80 -0.39 -10.41 0.14
C PHE A 80 -1.61 -11.33 0.32
N THR A 81 -1.57 -12.50 -0.32
CA THR A 81 -2.49 -13.62 -0.11
C THR A 81 -1.73 -14.93 -0.33
N GLN A 82 -2.16 -16.02 0.31
CA GLN A 82 -1.48 -17.32 0.18
C GLN A 82 -1.43 -17.78 -1.29
N ALA A 83 -2.51 -17.60 -2.05
CA ALA A 83 -2.54 -17.92 -3.47
C ALA A 83 -1.52 -17.13 -4.30
N LYS A 84 -1.27 -15.86 -3.96
CA LYS A 84 -0.27 -15.02 -4.65
C LYS A 84 1.15 -15.38 -4.24
N LEU A 85 1.35 -15.82 -3.00
CA LEU A 85 2.63 -16.35 -2.54
C LEU A 85 3.00 -17.62 -3.30
N LEU A 86 2.08 -18.58 -3.43
CA LEU A 86 2.31 -19.81 -4.20
C LEU A 86 2.69 -19.51 -5.66
N ALA A 87 1.94 -18.63 -6.33
CA ALA A 87 2.26 -18.20 -7.70
C ALA A 87 3.63 -17.49 -7.79
N ALA A 88 4.01 -16.72 -6.75
CA ALA A 88 5.32 -16.09 -6.69
C ALA A 88 6.44 -17.12 -6.50
N GLN A 89 6.21 -18.18 -5.72
CA GLN A 89 7.16 -19.28 -5.50
C GLN A 89 7.41 -20.07 -6.79
N GLU A 90 6.35 -20.41 -7.53
CA GLU A 90 6.46 -21.07 -8.84
C GLU A 90 7.24 -20.21 -9.84
N TYR A 91 6.95 -18.91 -9.88
CA TYR A 91 7.70 -17.98 -10.72
C TYR A 91 9.17 -17.88 -10.31
N ALA A 92 9.47 -17.77 -9.02
CA ALA A 92 10.84 -17.72 -8.53
C ALA A 92 11.63 -18.98 -8.91
N ALA A 93 11.03 -20.17 -8.71
CA ALA A 93 11.65 -21.45 -9.06
C ALA A 93 11.94 -21.56 -10.57
N SER A 94 10.99 -21.16 -11.43
CA SER A 94 11.19 -21.20 -12.89
C SER A 94 12.24 -20.23 -13.42
N MET A 95 12.47 -19.11 -12.72
CA MET A 95 13.42 -18.06 -13.10
C MET A 95 14.77 -18.17 -12.39
N GLY A 96 14.96 -19.15 -11.52
CA GLY A 96 16.18 -19.31 -10.71
C GLY A 96 16.38 -18.18 -9.69
N LEU A 97 15.30 -17.56 -9.22
CA LEU A 97 15.33 -16.54 -8.18
C LEU A 97 15.16 -17.18 -6.79
N PRO A 98 15.61 -16.51 -5.70
CA PRO A 98 15.30 -16.95 -4.34
C PRO A 98 13.79 -17.11 -4.14
N VAL A 99 13.36 -18.29 -3.68
CA VAL A 99 11.95 -18.63 -3.49
C VAL A 99 11.46 -17.98 -2.18
N PRO A 100 10.54 -17.01 -2.23
CA PRO A 100 10.10 -16.31 -1.03
C PRO A 100 9.15 -17.16 -0.19
N ARG A 101 9.19 -17.02 1.13
CA ARG A 101 8.34 -17.76 2.08
C ARG A 101 7.25 -16.90 2.72
N ASN A 102 7.54 -15.63 2.95
CA ASN A 102 6.72 -14.69 3.72
C ASN A 102 6.39 -13.42 2.94
N VAL A 103 7.15 -13.09 1.89
CA VAL A 103 6.93 -11.89 1.06
C VAL A 103 6.54 -12.22 -0.39
N LEU A 104 6.06 -11.23 -1.13
CA LEU A 104 5.93 -11.34 -2.59
C LEU A 104 7.16 -10.78 -3.29
N ILE A 105 7.37 -11.19 -4.53
CA ILE A 105 8.47 -10.68 -5.36
C ILE A 105 8.20 -9.21 -5.72
N PRO A 106 9.16 -8.29 -5.45
CA PRO A 106 8.95 -6.86 -5.71
C PRO A 106 8.95 -6.53 -7.20
N ARG A 107 8.07 -5.61 -7.59
CA ARG A 107 8.04 -4.98 -8.92
C ARG A 107 8.89 -3.71 -8.90
N THR A 108 10.12 -3.82 -9.34
CA THR A 108 11.17 -2.82 -9.09
C THR A 108 11.10 -1.58 -9.99
N LYS A 109 10.49 -1.64 -11.18
CA LYS A 109 10.48 -0.51 -12.15
C LYS A 109 9.93 0.80 -11.56
N GLY A 110 8.80 0.72 -10.86
CA GLY A 110 8.20 1.89 -10.20
C GLY A 110 9.05 2.44 -9.06
N PHE A 111 9.76 1.57 -8.34
CA PHE A 111 10.69 1.96 -7.29
C PHE A 111 11.94 2.64 -7.84
N ALA A 112 12.56 2.05 -8.87
CA ALA A 112 13.72 2.64 -9.55
C ALA A 112 13.40 4.05 -10.09
N ALA A 113 12.26 4.21 -10.76
CA ALA A 113 11.81 5.51 -11.23
C ALA A 113 11.54 6.50 -10.08
N ALA A 114 10.99 6.04 -8.94
CA ALA A 114 10.82 6.86 -7.76
C ALA A 114 12.16 7.36 -7.21
N VAL A 115 13.13 6.46 -7.03
CA VAL A 115 14.49 6.80 -6.57
C VAL A 115 15.13 7.81 -7.53
N SER A 116 15.18 7.51 -8.83
CA SER A 116 15.80 8.35 -9.84
C SER A 116 15.20 9.78 -9.88
N ASN A 117 13.87 9.91 -9.80
CA ASN A 117 13.22 11.24 -9.89
C ASN A 117 13.20 12.02 -8.57
N MET A 118 13.32 11.33 -7.42
CA MET A 118 13.22 11.97 -6.10
C MET A 118 14.56 12.16 -5.40
N ARG A 119 15.65 11.57 -5.93
CA ARG A 119 16.99 11.58 -5.30
C ARG A 119 17.50 12.95 -4.89
N SER A 120 17.15 13.99 -5.65
CA SER A 120 17.63 15.36 -5.42
C SER A 120 16.97 16.09 -4.23
N PHE A 121 15.80 15.64 -3.77
CA PHE A 121 15.05 16.35 -2.72
C PHE A 121 14.50 15.45 -1.60
N VAL A 122 14.51 14.13 -1.77
CA VAL A 122 14.14 13.18 -0.71
C VAL A 122 15.41 12.67 -0.03
N PRO A 123 15.56 12.88 1.29
CA PRO A 123 16.82 12.57 1.98
C PRO A 123 16.99 11.09 2.33
N ALA A 124 15.90 10.33 2.49
CA ALA A 124 15.95 8.96 2.97
C ALA A 124 14.73 8.13 2.56
N ILE A 125 14.92 6.82 2.52
CA ILE A 125 13.89 5.80 2.34
C ILE A 125 13.76 5.03 3.64
N TYR A 126 12.52 4.88 4.12
CA TYR A 126 12.22 4.06 5.28
C TYR A 126 11.69 2.72 4.81
N ASP A 127 12.48 1.70 5.06
CA ASP A 127 12.06 0.33 4.86
C ASP A 127 11.24 -0.14 6.08
N VAL A 128 9.98 -0.51 5.85
CA VAL A 128 9.05 -0.90 6.91
C VAL A 128 8.60 -2.33 6.68
N THR A 129 8.84 -3.19 7.66
CA THR A 129 8.37 -4.58 7.70
C THR A 129 7.39 -4.74 8.85
N VAL A 130 6.28 -5.40 8.58
CA VAL A 130 5.15 -5.50 9.52
C VAL A 130 4.82 -6.97 9.71
N ALA A 131 4.80 -7.42 10.95
CA ALA A 131 4.42 -8.77 11.33
C ALA A 131 3.31 -8.74 12.38
N ILE A 132 2.39 -9.69 12.28
CA ILE A 132 1.34 -9.90 13.28
C ILE A 132 1.73 -11.17 14.04
N PRO A 133 1.90 -11.10 15.37
CA PRO A 133 2.18 -12.28 16.18
C PRO A 133 1.12 -13.37 15.95
N LYS A 134 1.52 -14.65 15.88
CA LYS A 134 0.60 -15.79 15.64
C LYS A 134 -0.58 -15.84 16.60
N ASN A 135 -0.33 -15.38 17.83
CA ASN A 135 -1.27 -15.42 18.95
C ASN A 135 -2.27 -14.24 18.90
N GLN A 136 -2.08 -13.31 17.94
CA GLN A 136 -2.86 -12.09 17.83
C GLN A 136 -3.68 -12.10 16.54
N PRO A 137 -4.96 -11.76 16.62
CA PRO A 137 -5.82 -11.71 15.46
C PRO A 137 -5.44 -10.53 14.54
N PRO A 138 -5.49 -10.74 13.21
CA PRO A 138 -5.10 -9.72 12.26
C PRO A 138 -5.99 -8.48 12.37
N PRO A 139 -5.43 -7.26 12.19
CA PRO A 139 -6.22 -6.05 12.20
C PRO A 139 -7.15 -6.03 10.98
N THR A 140 -8.45 -6.16 11.23
CA THR A 140 -9.48 -6.00 10.21
C THR A 140 -10.29 -4.75 10.47
N MET A 141 -10.84 -4.15 9.42
CA MET A 141 -11.72 -2.98 9.55
C MET A 141 -12.86 -3.22 10.55
N LEU A 142 -13.44 -4.42 10.53
CA LEU A 142 -14.54 -4.78 11.42
C LEU A 142 -14.10 -4.81 12.89
N ARG A 143 -12.91 -5.35 13.19
CA ARG A 143 -12.36 -5.34 14.56
C ARG A 143 -12.13 -3.92 15.07
N ILE A 144 -11.60 -3.05 14.20
CA ILE A 144 -11.36 -1.64 14.52
C ILE A 144 -12.69 -0.94 14.84
N LEU A 145 -13.72 -1.14 14.02
CA LEU A 145 -15.06 -0.58 14.26
C LEU A 145 -15.69 -1.11 15.55
N LYS A 146 -15.36 -2.35 15.95
CA LYS A 146 -15.76 -2.96 17.22
C LYS A 146 -14.88 -2.54 18.41
N GLY A 147 -13.90 -1.65 18.23
CA GLY A 147 -12.99 -1.23 19.30
C GLY A 147 -12.04 -2.32 19.79
N GLN A 148 -11.85 -3.41 19.03
CA GLN A 148 -11.00 -4.51 19.44
C GLN A 148 -9.53 -4.20 19.13
N SER A 149 -8.66 -4.35 20.12
CA SER A 149 -7.21 -4.18 19.94
C SER A 149 -6.62 -5.33 19.12
N SER A 150 -5.51 -5.02 18.44
CA SER A 150 -4.64 -5.95 17.74
C SER A 150 -3.21 -5.45 17.89
N VAL A 151 -2.30 -6.34 18.27
CA VAL A 151 -0.87 -6.03 18.37
C VAL A 151 -0.20 -6.29 17.02
N VAL A 152 0.68 -5.38 16.62
CA VAL A 152 1.44 -5.47 15.37
C VAL A 152 2.89 -5.11 15.69
N HIS A 153 3.83 -5.96 15.31
CA HIS A 153 5.25 -5.66 15.43
C HIS A 153 5.68 -4.97 14.14
N VAL A 154 6.41 -3.86 14.25
CA VAL A 154 6.91 -3.10 13.10
C VAL A 154 8.42 -2.98 13.22
N HIS A 155 9.14 -3.42 12.20
CA HIS A 155 10.58 -3.21 12.06
C HIS A 155 10.83 -2.14 11.01
N ILE A 156 11.67 -1.16 11.34
CA ILE A 156 11.91 0.02 10.50
C ILE A 156 13.40 0.22 10.34
N LYS A 157 13.86 0.28 9.09
CA LYS A 157 15.23 0.59 8.74
C LYS A 157 15.28 1.83 7.86
N ARG A 158 16.10 2.81 8.25
CA ARG A 158 16.33 4.01 7.45
C ARG A 158 17.52 3.78 6.52
N HIS A 159 17.34 4.12 5.25
CA HIS A 159 18.38 4.12 4.22
C HIS A 159 18.54 5.54 3.71
N LEU A 160 19.77 6.07 3.68
CA LEU A 160 19.99 7.40 3.12
C LEU A 160 19.90 7.34 1.60
N MET A 161 19.27 8.33 0.99
CA MET A 161 19.12 8.37 -0.46
C MET A 161 20.48 8.36 -1.19
N LYS A 162 21.50 8.95 -0.56
CA LYS A 162 22.88 9.01 -1.05
C LYS A 162 23.61 7.66 -1.05
N GLU A 163 23.13 6.68 -0.28
CA GLU A 163 23.72 5.33 -0.19
C GLU A 163 23.13 4.38 -1.24
N LEU A 164 22.04 4.76 -1.90
CA LEU A 164 21.43 3.93 -2.93
C LEU A 164 22.27 3.97 -4.23
N PRO A 165 22.35 2.86 -4.97
CA PRO A 165 23.02 2.81 -6.27
C PRO A 165 22.47 3.86 -7.25
N GLU A 166 23.29 4.29 -8.22
CA GLU A 166 22.91 5.35 -9.16
C GLU A 166 22.12 4.84 -10.38
N THR A 167 22.37 3.60 -10.83
CA THR A 167 21.69 3.05 -12.01
C THR A 167 20.35 2.42 -11.64
N ASP A 168 19.37 2.52 -12.54
CA ASP A 168 18.03 1.94 -12.32
C ASP A 168 18.08 0.42 -12.12
N ASP A 169 19.00 -0.28 -12.79
CA ASP A 169 19.18 -1.72 -12.67
C ASP A 169 19.78 -2.12 -11.32
N ASP A 170 20.76 -1.35 -10.82
CA ASP A 170 21.35 -1.59 -9.50
C ASP A 170 20.37 -1.24 -8.38
N VAL A 171 19.55 -0.19 -8.54
CA VAL A 171 18.46 0.11 -7.60
C VAL A 171 17.42 -1.00 -7.60
N ALA A 172 17.11 -1.58 -8.76
CA ALA A 172 16.23 -2.74 -8.86
C ALA A 172 16.84 -3.98 -8.19
N LYS A 173 18.15 -4.19 -8.29
CA LYS A 173 18.85 -5.26 -7.58
C LYS A 173 18.80 -5.04 -6.07
N TRP A 174 19.17 -3.85 -5.60
CA TRP A 174 19.08 -3.46 -4.19
C TRP A 174 17.70 -3.70 -3.59
N CYS A 175 16.63 -3.35 -4.32
CA CYS A 175 15.25 -3.56 -3.89
C CYS A 175 14.93 -5.06 -3.74
N ARG A 176 15.42 -5.91 -4.63
CA ARG A 176 15.27 -7.37 -4.53
C ARG A 176 16.02 -7.93 -3.32
N ASP A 177 17.26 -7.47 -3.10
CA ASP A 177 18.09 -7.93 -1.99
C ASP A 177 17.47 -7.54 -0.63
N VAL A 178 16.90 -6.33 -0.53
CA VAL A 178 16.13 -5.90 0.65
C VAL A 178 14.94 -6.83 0.89
N PHE A 179 14.22 -7.24 -0.15
CA PHE A 179 13.09 -8.17 -0.02
C PHE A 179 13.52 -9.58 0.43
N VAL A 180 14.68 -10.06 -0.02
CA VAL A 180 15.26 -11.32 0.49
C VAL A 180 15.59 -11.20 1.98
N ALA A 181 16.20 -10.09 2.40
CA ALA A 181 16.50 -9.84 3.81
C ALA A 181 15.23 -9.76 4.67
N LYS A 182 14.16 -9.16 4.15
CA LYS A 182 12.84 -9.13 4.82
C LYS A 182 12.22 -10.50 4.97
N ASP A 183 12.35 -11.35 3.96
CA ASP A 183 11.81 -12.71 4.01
C ASP A 183 12.44 -13.50 5.16
N ALA A 184 13.77 -13.42 5.30
CA ALA A 184 14.52 -14.01 6.39
C ALA A 184 14.17 -13.37 7.75
N LEU A 185 13.99 -12.05 7.78
CA LEU A 185 13.58 -11.32 8.99
C LEU A 185 12.18 -11.76 9.47
N LEU A 186 11.25 -12.00 8.55
CA LEU A 186 9.92 -12.53 8.87
C LEU A 186 9.97 -13.99 9.32
N ASP A 187 10.85 -14.81 8.72
CA ASP A 187 11.08 -16.18 9.21
C ASP A 187 11.58 -16.16 10.66
N LYS A 188 12.52 -15.27 11.00
CA LYS A 188 13.00 -15.09 12.39
C LYS A 188 11.85 -14.67 13.31
N HIS A 189 11.03 -13.70 12.92
CA HIS A 189 9.87 -13.28 13.71
C HIS A 189 8.87 -14.42 13.92
N LEU A 190 8.62 -15.23 12.89
CA LEU A 190 7.70 -16.37 12.99
C LEU A 190 8.21 -17.47 13.93
N ALA A 191 9.53 -17.60 14.09
CA ALA A 191 10.17 -18.54 15.01
C ALA A 191 10.23 -17.99 16.44
N ASP A 192 10.76 -16.78 16.61
CA ASP A 192 11.15 -16.23 17.92
C ASP A 192 10.09 -15.27 18.51
N GLY A 193 9.13 -14.82 17.69
CA GLY A 193 8.12 -13.82 18.06
C GLY A 193 8.63 -12.37 18.05
N THR A 194 9.92 -12.15 17.76
CA THR A 194 10.58 -10.85 17.77
C THR A 194 11.41 -10.63 16.50
N PHE A 195 11.64 -9.37 16.11
CA PHE A 195 12.48 -9.05 14.95
C PHE A 195 13.98 -9.03 15.29
N SER A 196 14.29 -8.73 16.55
CA SER A 196 15.64 -8.52 17.07
C SER A 196 15.63 -8.68 18.57
N ASP A 197 16.81 -8.79 19.17
CA ASP A 197 17.00 -8.82 20.62
C ASP A 197 16.87 -7.41 21.26
N GLN A 198 16.66 -6.38 20.44
CA GLN A 198 16.37 -5.02 20.92
C GLN A 198 15.01 -4.96 21.59
N GLU A 199 14.92 -4.19 22.69
CA GLU A 199 13.66 -3.98 23.39
C GLU A 199 12.61 -3.33 22.49
N PHE A 200 11.37 -3.82 22.62
CA PHE A 200 10.23 -3.21 21.95
C PHE A 200 10.03 -1.79 22.47
N GLN A 201 10.10 -0.83 21.56
CA GLN A 201 9.63 0.52 21.87
C GLN A 201 8.10 0.50 21.81
N ASP A 202 7.45 0.39 22.98
CA ASP A 202 6.01 0.61 23.07
C ASP A 202 5.73 2.09 22.88
N THR A 203 5.35 2.41 21.66
CA THR A 203 4.97 3.74 21.28
C THR A 203 3.44 3.84 21.51
N GLY A 204 3.05 4.41 22.64
CA GLY A 204 1.65 4.62 23.00
C GLY A 204 0.89 5.53 22.02
N ARG A 205 -0.44 5.47 22.01
CA ARG A 205 -1.25 6.38 21.18
C ARG A 205 -1.23 7.80 21.76
N PRO A 206 -0.96 8.85 20.96
CA PRO A 206 -0.95 10.21 21.47
C PRO A 206 -2.36 10.69 21.80
N ILE A 207 -2.54 11.23 23.01
CA ILE A 207 -3.83 11.75 23.52
C ILE A 207 -4.35 12.91 22.65
N LYS A 208 -3.45 13.67 22.03
CA LYS A 208 -3.79 14.83 21.17
C LYS A 208 -4.80 14.45 20.07
N SER A 209 -4.63 13.31 19.41
CA SER A 209 -5.54 12.87 18.36
C SER A 209 -6.92 12.50 18.91
N LEU A 210 -6.98 11.91 20.10
CA LEU A 210 -8.26 11.63 20.77
C LEU A 210 -9.00 12.92 21.10
N LEU A 211 -8.31 13.92 21.65
CA LEU A 211 -8.89 15.22 21.97
C LEU A 211 -9.43 15.93 20.72
N VAL A 212 -8.70 15.89 19.61
CA VAL A 212 -9.15 16.45 18.33
C VAL A 212 -10.41 15.74 17.84
N VAL A 213 -10.45 14.41 17.89
CA VAL A 213 -11.64 13.64 17.49
C VAL A 213 -12.83 13.98 18.36
N ILE A 214 -12.66 14.00 19.69
CA ILE A 214 -13.74 14.36 20.63
C ILE A 214 -14.24 15.77 20.35
N SER A 215 -13.34 16.74 20.16
CA SER A 215 -13.68 18.13 19.88
C SER A 215 -14.51 18.27 18.59
N TRP A 216 -14.06 17.65 17.49
CA TRP A 216 -14.81 17.65 16.23
C TRP A 216 -16.13 16.91 16.34
N SER A 217 -16.18 15.77 17.04
CA SER A 217 -17.43 15.04 17.28
C SER A 217 -18.42 15.89 18.08
N CYS A 218 -17.99 16.57 19.13
CA CYS A 218 -18.84 17.49 19.90
C CYS A 218 -19.35 18.65 19.03
N LEU A 219 -18.49 19.26 18.22
CA LEU A 219 -18.87 20.37 17.32
C LEU A 219 -19.88 19.90 16.27
N LEU A 220 -19.65 18.75 15.64
CA LEU A 220 -20.55 18.18 14.64
C LEU A 220 -21.90 17.77 15.27
N LEU A 221 -21.89 17.16 16.46
CA LEU A 221 -23.11 16.80 17.19
C LEU A 221 -23.90 18.05 17.60
N PHE A 222 -23.23 19.09 18.08
CA PHE A 222 -23.86 20.36 18.40
C PHE A 222 -24.45 21.04 17.16
N GLY A 223 -23.70 21.07 16.05
CA GLY A 223 -24.17 21.59 14.77
C GLY A 223 -25.39 20.82 14.25
N ALA A 224 -25.35 19.49 14.30
CA ALA A 224 -26.48 18.63 13.95
C ALA A 224 -27.68 18.92 14.85
N PHE A 225 -27.49 19.01 16.16
CA PHE A 225 -28.57 19.33 17.10
C PHE A 225 -29.21 20.70 16.81
N LYS A 226 -28.40 21.74 16.60
CA LYS A 226 -28.89 23.08 16.23
C LYS A 226 -29.64 23.05 14.90
N PHE A 227 -29.11 22.34 13.91
CA PHE A 227 -29.75 22.16 12.61
C PHE A 227 -31.11 21.48 12.74
N PHE A 228 -31.19 20.37 13.47
CA PHE A 228 -32.46 19.66 13.74
C PHE A 228 -33.48 20.54 14.47
N LYS A 229 -33.06 21.31 15.47
CA LYS A 229 -33.96 22.27 16.16
C LYS A 229 -34.45 23.39 15.27
N TRP A 230 -33.57 23.95 14.42
CA TRP A 230 -33.91 25.09 13.57
C TRP A 230 -34.87 24.71 12.44
N THR A 231 -34.62 23.57 11.80
CA THR A 231 -35.34 23.13 10.61
C THR A 231 -36.65 22.40 10.93
N SER A 232 -36.90 22.01 12.18
CA SER A 232 -38.01 21.12 12.58
C SER A 232 -38.14 19.93 11.62
N LEU A 233 -37.00 19.40 11.16
CA LEU A 233 -36.92 18.53 9.98
C LEU A 233 -37.75 17.25 10.13
N LEU A 234 -37.87 16.74 11.35
CA LEU A 234 -38.65 15.55 11.68
C LEU A 234 -40.14 15.83 11.92
N SER A 235 -40.54 17.10 12.00
CA SER A 235 -41.93 17.51 12.20
C SER A 235 -42.72 17.58 10.90
N SER A 236 -42.06 17.65 9.74
CA SER A 236 -42.73 17.70 8.43
C SER A 236 -42.48 16.41 7.66
N TRP A 237 -43.51 15.91 6.97
CA TRP A 237 -43.38 14.73 6.10
C TRP A 237 -42.28 14.90 5.03
N LYS A 238 -42.12 16.12 4.50
CA LYS A 238 -41.06 16.46 3.53
C LYS A 238 -39.65 16.29 4.14
N GLY A 239 -39.44 16.71 5.39
CA GLY A 239 -38.15 16.54 6.04
C GLY A 239 -37.86 15.11 6.47
N VAL A 240 -38.89 14.34 6.88
CA VAL A 240 -38.76 12.89 7.10
C VAL A 240 -38.36 12.18 5.81
N ALA A 241 -39.00 12.51 4.68
CA ALA A 241 -38.65 11.95 3.37
C ALA A 241 -37.22 12.31 2.95
N PHE A 242 -36.77 13.55 3.17
CA PHE A 242 -35.40 13.98 2.90
C PHE A 242 -34.37 13.23 3.76
N SER A 243 -34.68 13.01 5.04
CA SER A 243 -33.82 12.25 5.96
C SER A 243 -33.70 10.79 5.54
N ALA A 244 -34.83 10.16 5.17
CA ALA A 244 -34.85 8.79 4.68
C ALA A 244 -34.04 8.64 3.38
N ALA A 245 -34.17 9.60 2.45
CA ALA A 245 -33.34 9.64 1.23
C ALA A 245 -31.85 9.78 1.56
N GLY A 246 -31.48 10.65 2.50
CA GLY A 246 -30.11 10.79 2.98
C GLY A 246 -29.55 9.49 3.56
N LEU A 247 -30.32 8.80 4.40
CA LEU A 247 -29.92 7.52 4.99
C LEU A 247 -29.76 6.43 3.91
N ALA A 248 -30.65 6.39 2.91
CA ALA A 248 -30.56 5.47 1.79
C ALA A 248 -29.30 5.72 0.95
N ILE A 249 -28.95 6.99 0.70
CA ILE A 249 -27.70 7.38 0.02
C ILE A 249 -26.49 6.91 0.83
N VAL A 250 -26.45 7.17 2.14
CA VAL A 250 -25.33 6.71 3.01
C VAL A 250 -25.20 5.19 2.97
N THR A 251 -26.31 4.46 3.02
CA THR A 251 -26.33 3.00 2.96
C THR A 251 -25.82 2.49 1.61
N LEU A 252 -26.24 3.11 0.51
CA LEU A 252 -25.76 2.80 -0.84
C LEU A 252 -24.25 3.06 -0.97
N LEU A 253 -23.76 4.18 -0.46
CA LEU A 253 -22.33 4.53 -0.45
C LEU A 253 -21.52 3.51 0.36
N MET A 254 -22.02 3.09 1.52
CA MET A 254 -21.39 2.03 2.33
C MET A 254 -21.36 0.70 1.57
N HIS A 255 -22.44 0.34 0.88
CA HIS A 255 -22.50 -0.89 0.09
C HIS A 255 -21.49 -0.88 -1.06
N ILE A 256 -21.38 0.23 -1.79
CA ILE A 256 -20.36 0.43 -2.83
C ILE A 256 -18.95 0.26 -2.25
N PHE A 257 -18.69 0.83 -1.06
CA PHE A 257 -17.38 0.72 -0.41
C PHE A 257 -17.03 -0.72 -0.03
N ILE A 258 -18.00 -1.48 0.48
CA ILE A 258 -17.83 -2.91 0.81
C ILE A 258 -17.53 -3.73 -0.45
N LEU A 259 -18.32 -3.55 -1.52
CA LEU A 259 -18.13 -4.26 -2.79
C LEU A 259 -16.76 -3.96 -3.40
N PHE A 260 -16.33 -2.69 -3.38
CA PHE A 260 -15.02 -2.31 -3.86
C PHE A 260 -13.90 -3.00 -3.06
N SER A 261 -14.02 -3.01 -1.72
CA SER A 261 -13.05 -3.67 -0.82
C SER A 261 -12.93 -5.18 -1.09
N GLN A 262 -14.03 -5.84 -1.47
CA GLN A 262 -14.04 -7.25 -1.84
C GLN A 262 -13.45 -7.49 -3.23
N SER A 263 -13.76 -6.65 -4.22
CA SER A 263 -13.28 -6.79 -5.60
C SER A 263 -11.74 -6.81 -5.72
N GLU A 264 -11.04 -6.12 -4.82
CA GLU A 264 -9.58 -6.10 -4.77
C GLU A 264 -8.97 -7.41 -4.25
N ARG A 265 -9.73 -8.26 -3.56
CA ARG A 265 -9.27 -9.60 -3.12
C ARG A 265 -9.26 -10.61 -4.27
N SER A 266 -10.07 -10.40 -5.30
CA SER A 266 -10.49 -11.47 -6.21
C SER A 266 -9.79 -11.51 -7.56
N THR A 267 -8.92 -10.55 -7.92
CA THR A 267 -8.23 -10.62 -9.22
C THR A 267 -7.11 -11.66 -9.17
N PRO A 268 -7.28 -12.84 -9.80
CA PRO A 268 -6.24 -13.85 -9.85
C PRO A 268 -5.18 -13.37 -10.84
N THR A 269 -3.91 -13.59 -10.52
CA THR A 269 -2.86 -13.37 -11.50
C THR A 269 -2.93 -14.55 -12.48
N LYS A 270 -3.42 -14.31 -13.70
CA LYS A 270 -3.31 -15.29 -14.78
C LYS A 270 -1.81 -15.42 -15.08
N VAL A 271 -1.20 -16.52 -14.66
CA VAL A 271 0.18 -16.84 -15.02
C VAL A 271 0.20 -17.02 -16.54
N ALA A 272 0.92 -16.15 -17.24
CA ALA A 272 1.15 -16.32 -18.66
C ALA A 272 2.02 -17.56 -18.88
N PRO A 273 1.71 -18.45 -19.85
CA PRO A 273 2.56 -19.60 -20.12
C PRO A 273 3.95 -19.13 -20.53
N SER A 274 4.98 -19.67 -19.90
CA SER A 274 6.37 -19.51 -20.32
C SER A 274 6.51 -19.97 -21.78
N ARG A 275 6.97 -19.08 -22.67
CA ARG A 275 7.41 -19.50 -24.01
C ARG A 275 8.58 -20.47 -23.85
N PRO A 276 8.57 -21.64 -24.53
CA PRO A 276 9.72 -22.53 -24.51
C PRO A 276 10.91 -21.84 -25.20
N LYS A 277 12.08 -21.93 -24.57
CA LYS A 277 13.36 -21.53 -25.15
C LYS A 277 13.65 -22.44 -26.33
N SER A 278 13.57 -21.92 -27.56
CA SER A 278 14.16 -22.54 -28.73
C SER A 278 15.65 -22.24 -28.76
N GLY A 279 16.47 -23.19 -28.29
CA GLY A 279 17.84 -23.44 -28.74
C GLY A 279 17.90 -24.94 -29.02
N VAL A 280 18.47 -25.44 -30.09
CA VAL A 280 19.86 -25.24 -30.52
C VAL A 280 19.94 -25.47 -32.03
N GLU A 281 20.60 -24.55 -32.71
CA GLU A 281 21.10 -24.66 -34.06
C GLU A 281 22.24 -25.70 -34.06
N LEU A 282 21.99 -26.87 -34.64
CA LEU A 282 23.01 -27.90 -34.86
C LEU A 282 23.57 -27.72 -36.26
N SER A 283 24.74 -27.10 -36.33
CA SER A 283 25.64 -27.14 -37.47
C SER A 283 26.09 -28.58 -37.72
N VAL A 284 25.69 -29.19 -38.83
CA VAL A 284 26.33 -30.40 -39.36
C VAL A 284 26.79 -30.13 -40.79
N THR A 285 28.09 -29.95 -40.93
CA THR A 285 28.85 -29.96 -42.18
C THR A 285 29.00 -31.39 -42.71
N GLY A 286 28.51 -31.64 -43.93
CA GLY A 286 29.25 -32.33 -45.01
C GLY A 286 29.16 -33.86 -45.23
N ARG A 287 28.70 -34.24 -46.45
CA ARG A 287 28.96 -35.47 -47.26
C ARG A 287 28.32 -36.77 -46.75
N ASP A 288 27.78 -37.70 -47.54
CA ASP A 288 28.07 -38.12 -48.93
C ASP A 288 26.95 -39.08 -49.46
N LYS A 289 26.76 -39.14 -50.80
CA LYS A 289 26.19 -40.23 -51.66
C LYS A 289 24.68 -40.56 -51.61
N GLN A 290 23.90 -40.29 -52.67
CA GLN A 290 23.66 -41.13 -53.88
C GLN A 290 23.06 -42.52 -53.59
N HIS A 291 21.73 -42.65 -53.65
CA HIS A 291 20.99 -43.37 -54.71
C HIS A 291 19.48 -43.16 -54.54
#